data_AF-A0A7V9ZFZ3-F1
#
_entry.id   AF-A0A7V9ZFZ3-F1
#
_cell.length_a   1.000
_cell.length_b   1.000
_cell.length_c   1.000
_cell.angle_alpha   90.00
_cell.angle_beta   90.00
_cell.angle_gamma   90.00
#
_symmetry.space_group_name_H-M   'P 1'
#
loop_
_entity.id
_entity.type
_entity.pdbx_description
1 polymer ?
#
loop_
_entity_poly.entity_id
_entity_poly.type
_entity_poly.pdbx_seq_one_letter_code
_entity_poly.pdbx_strand_id
1 'polypeptide(L)'
;MHDMPHREGRSVGMTREVTTSPEATFLTGRAALYLTNGPADVVDLIGHICNLPRAPRIVAEHMAKAMFAGRAEFSRDKEGRWLLTETLACRAANSAMSSAGYDSAPAAASLAYSYPAPPDLIAPRYASVRVTRTRGRFRSDPPEPIAETSFVVVDVETTGGRPRGGDRITEFAAVVVERGEIREVFETLVNPLRPIPPFVSHLTKISSDMVKDAPTFDMIAARVVKTMSGNVFVAHNAAFDWRFVSTEVRRASGTALSGRRLCTVQLARQLLPQLARRSLDHVANYYGIENTARHRAGGDALATARCLIRLLDEAADRGCSTWQDLDLLLGARTPRRRRRYSAMPAPVTRDTTG
;
A
#
# COMPACT_ATOMS: atom_id res chain seq x y z
N MET A 1 74.51 -18.80 -1.49
CA MET A 1 74.26 -18.57 -2.93
C MET A 1 72.84 -18.99 -3.22
N HIS A 2 71.95 -18.04 -3.52
CA HIS A 2 70.63 -18.13 -4.17
C HIS A 2 69.89 -16.83 -3.79
N ASP A 3 70.14 -15.75 -4.52
CA ASP A 3 69.56 -15.39 -5.83
C ASP A 3 68.13 -14.87 -5.67
N MET A 4 68.03 -13.54 -5.81
CA MET A 4 66.79 -12.76 -5.88
C MET A 4 66.38 -12.66 -7.34
N PRO A 5 65.07 -12.66 -7.64
CA PRO A 5 64.60 -11.72 -8.65
C PRO A 5 63.35 -10.92 -8.25
N HIS A 6 63.51 -9.61 -8.45
CA HIS A 6 62.61 -8.57 -8.93
C HIS A 6 61.07 -8.75 -8.94
N ARG A 7 60.46 -7.70 -8.34
CA ARG A 7 59.15 -7.08 -8.54
C ARG A 7 58.42 -7.40 -9.86
N GLU A 8 57.12 -7.70 -9.72
CA GLU A 8 56.06 -7.13 -10.57
C GLU A 8 54.89 -6.66 -9.69
N GLY A 9 54.44 -5.43 -9.94
CA GLY A 9 53.34 -4.79 -9.25
C GLY A 9 51.99 -5.35 -9.70
N ARG A 10 51.11 -5.63 -8.73
CA ARG A 10 49.68 -5.75 -9.00
C ARG A 10 48.97 -4.56 -8.39
N SER A 11 48.45 -3.74 -9.30
CA SER A 11 47.56 -2.62 -9.10
C SER A 11 46.42 -2.98 -8.15
N VAL A 12 46.26 -2.13 -7.13
CA VAL A 12 45.09 -2.06 -6.26
C VAL A 12 43.86 -1.85 -7.13
N GLY A 13 43.07 -2.90 -7.28
CA GLY A 13 41.79 -2.87 -7.99
C GLY A 13 40.79 -2.01 -7.23
N MET A 14 40.44 -0.90 -7.86
CA MET A 14 39.39 0.06 -7.54
C MET A 14 38.22 -0.57 -6.76
N THR A 15 37.93 -0.01 -5.59
CA THR A 15 36.67 -0.18 -4.87
C THR A 15 35.52 0.06 -5.83
N ARG A 16 34.78 -1.00 -6.17
CA ARG A 16 33.45 -0.87 -6.78
C ARG A 16 32.57 -0.15 -5.76
N GLU A 17 32.34 1.14 -6.00
CA GLU A 17 31.26 1.87 -5.36
C GLU A 17 29.96 1.10 -5.60
N VAL A 18 29.50 0.40 -4.57
CA VAL A 18 28.15 -0.12 -4.51
C VAL A 18 27.25 1.11 -4.36
N THR A 19 26.82 1.66 -5.49
CA THR A 19 25.76 2.66 -5.53
C THR A 19 24.47 1.93 -5.17
N THR A 20 24.14 1.87 -3.88
CA THR A 20 22.81 1.47 -3.43
C THR A 20 21.84 2.55 -3.88
N SER A 21 21.19 2.36 -5.02
CA SER A 21 20.02 3.17 -5.38
C SER A 21 19.03 3.07 -4.22
N PRO A 22 18.55 4.19 -3.65
CA PRO A 22 17.70 4.14 -2.47
C PRO A 22 16.39 3.44 -2.83
N GLU A 23 16.18 2.25 -2.26
CA GLU A 23 14.96 1.45 -2.41
C GLU A 23 13.71 2.34 -2.36
N ALA A 24 12.83 2.16 -3.34
CA ALA A 24 11.60 2.90 -3.45
C ALA A 24 10.76 2.67 -2.18
N THR A 25 10.64 3.69 -1.33
CA THR A 25 9.63 3.67 -0.27
C THR A 25 8.24 3.67 -0.93
N PHE A 26 7.25 2.99 -0.34
CA PHE A 26 5.87 2.95 -0.84
C PHE A 26 5.33 4.34 -1.25
N LEU A 27 5.72 5.41 -0.55
CA LEU A 27 5.35 6.80 -0.88
C LEU A 27 6.05 7.37 -2.12
N THR A 28 7.33 7.05 -2.35
CA THR A 28 8.05 7.49 -3.56
C THR A 28 7.62 6.67 -4.77
N GLY A 29 7.36 5.36 -4.62
CA GLY A 29 6.76 4.55 -5.66
C GLY A 29 5.38 5.07 -6.07
N ARG A 30 4.52 5.41 -5.09
CA ARG A 30 3.22 6.04 -5.34
C ARG A 30 3.31 7.44 -5.94
N ALA A 31 4.33 8.23 -5.56
CA ALA A 31 4.58 9.52 -6.17
C ALA A 31 4.95 9.38 -7.64
N ALA A 32 5.87 8.46 -7.96
CA ALA A 32 6.22 8.15 -9.33
C ALA A 32 5.01 7.65 -10.13
N LEU A 33 4.21 6.73 -9.57
CA LEU A 33 2.95 6.25 -10.15
C LEU A 33 1.95 7.38 -10.44
N TYR A 34 1.86 8.38 -9.56
CA TYR A 34 0.97 9.50 -9.75
C TYR A 34 1.44 10.46 -10.87
N LEU A 35 2.76 10.56 -11.06
CA LEU A 35 3.41 11.46 -12.01
C LEU A 35 3.58 10.88 -13.41
N THR A 36 3.36 9.58 -13.62
CA THR A 36 3.26 9.00 -14.98
C THR A 36 2.09 9.57 -15.78
N ASN A 37 1.07 10.10 -15.09
CA ASN A 37 -0.09 10.78 -15.68
C ASN A 37 0.18 12.27 -16.01
N GLY A 38 1.43 12.70 -15.96
CA GLY A 38 1.87 14.06 -16.25
C GLY A 38 2.15 14.92 -15.01
N PRO A 39 2.63 16.16 -15.23
CA PRO A 39 3.05 17.04 -14.14
C PRO A 39 1.91 17.33 -13.16
N ALA A 40 2.22 17.41 -11.87
CA ALA A 40 1.24 17.64 -10.83
C ALA A 40 1.61 18.74 -9.85
N ASP A 41 0.58 19.46 -9.40
CA ASP A 41 0.72 20.36 -8.27
C ASP A 41 1.12 19.60 -6.99
N VAL A 42 1.96 20.22 -6.18
CA VAL A 42 2.49 19.61 -4.95
C VAL A 42 1.41 19.26 -3.93
N VAL A 43 0.33 20.05 -3.85
CA VAL A 43 -0.78 19.79 -2.93
C VAL A 43 -1.56 18.56 -3.37
N ASP A 44 -1.79 18.40 -4.67
CA ASP A 44 -2.48 17.25 -5.22
C ASP A 44 -1.64 15.98 -5.13
N LEU A 45 -0.34 16.09 -5.44
CA LEU A 45 0.63 15.00 -5.33
C LEU A 45 0.75 14.52 -3.87
N ILE A 46 1.03 15.42 -2.92
CA ILE A 46 1.15 15.06 -1.50
C ILE A 46 -0.19 14.62 -0.93
N GLY A 47 -1.28 15.30 -1.28
CA GLY A 47 -2.62 14.92 -0.85
C GLY A 47 -2.99 13.51 -1.31
N HIS A 48 -2.55 13.12 -2.50
CA HIS A 48 -2.74 11.79 -3.03
C HIS A 48 -1.86 10.72 -2.35
N ILE A 49 -0.54 10.94 -2.29
CA ILE A 49 0.39 9.92 -1.78
C ILE A 49 0.31 9.77 -0.25
N CYS A 50 0.15 10.89 0.48
CA CYS A 50 0.14 10.92 1.94
C CYS A 50 -1.27 10.86 2.53
N ASN A 51 -2.30 10.84 1.68
CA ASN A 51 -3.70 10.88 2.10
C ASN A 51 -4.01 12.07 3.04
N LEU A 52 -3.55 13.25 2.60
CA LEU A 52 -3.79 14.52 3.28
C LEU A 52 -4.58 15.44 2.34
N PRO A 53 -5.87 15.18 2.09
CA PRO A 53 -6.67 16.05 1.24
C PRO A 53 -6.70 17.46 1.85
N ARG A 54 -6.30 18.46 1.06
CA ARG A 54 -6.16 19.88 1.47
C ARG A 54 -5.01 20.17 2.45
N ALA A 55 -3.91 19.44 2.37
CA ALA A 55 -2.67 19.85 3.04
C ALA A 55 -2.33 21.31 2.67
N PRO A 56 -2.05 22.20 3.65
CA PRO A 56 -1.57 23.54 3.33
C PRO A 56 -0.35 23.46 2.42
N ARG A 57 -0.28 24.27 1.35
CA ARG A 57 0.78 24.20 0.34
C ARG A 57 2.18 24.16 0.94
N ILE A 58 2.44 24.97 1.97
CA ILE A 58 3.74 25.00 2.65
C ILE A 58 4.12 23.66 3.29
N VAL A 59 3.13 22.93 3.82
CA VAL A 59 3.33 21.59 4.39
C VAL A 59 3.58 20.58 3.26
N ALA A 60 2.79 20.64 2.19
CA ALA A 60 2.97 19.79 1.02
C ALA A 60 4.36 19.99 0.38
N GLU A 61 4.82 21.24 0.24
CA GLU A 61 6.16 21.53 -0.28
C GLU A 61 7.27 20.99 0.60
N HIS A 62 7.15 21.14 1.93
CA HIS A 62 8.13 20.60 2.86
C HIS A 62 8.20 19.06 2.76
N MET A 63 7.04 18.41 2.68
CA MET A 63 6.94 16.95 2.52
C MET A 63 7.53 16.48 1.18
N ALA A 64 7.17 17.15 0.08
CA ALA A 64 7.70 16.83 -1.25
C ALA A 64 9.21 17.04 -1.32
N LYS A 65 9.73 18.12 -0.73
CA LYS A 65 11.17 18.36 -0.63
C LYS A 65 11.86 17.25 0.17
N ALA A 66 11.31 16.85 1.31
CA ALA A 66 11.88 15.76 2.11
C ALA A 66 11.84 14.39 1.40
N MET A 67 10.86 14.14 0.54
CA MET A 67 10.68 12.86 -0.16
C MET A 67 11.45 12.78 -1.48
N PHE A 68 11.49 13.87 -2.24
CA PHE A 68 11.93 13.87 -3.63
C PHE A 68 13.23 14.65 -3.87
N ALA A 69 13.59 15.61 -3.01
CA ALA A 69 14.82 16.37 -3.23
C ALA A 69 16.06 15.46 -3.14
N GLY A 70 16.94 15.58 -4.14
CA GLY A 70 18.13 14.73 -4.26
C GLY A 70 17.88 13.38 -4.95
N ARG A 71 16.65 13.07 -5.35
CA ARG A 71 16.35 11.89 -6.18
C ARG A 71 16.30 12.29 -7.65
N ALA A 72 17.16 11.69 -8.47
CA ALA A 72 17.27 11.99 -9.90
C ALA A 72 15.98 11.66 -10.70
N GLU A 73 15.06 10.90 -10.13
CA GLU A 73 13.82 10.45 -10.75
C GLU A 73 12.72 11.52 -10.77
N PHE A 74 12.81 12.53 -9.89
CA PHE A 74 11.79 13.56 -9.72
C PHE A 74 12.35 14.94 -10.04
N SER A 75 11.64 15.71 -10.87
CA SER A 75 12.00 17.10 -11.20
C SER A 75 10.80 18.03 -11.08
N ARG A 76 11.03 19.33 -11.30
CA ARG A 76 9.98 20.35 -11.40
C ARG A 76 10.01 21.01 -12.77
N ASP A 77 8.83 21.30 -13.31
CA ASP A 77 8.69 22.10 -14.53
C ASP A 77 8.82 23.60 -14.23
N LYS A 78 8.72 24.43 -15.27
CA LYS A 78 8.83 25.90 -15.16
C LYS A 78 7.72 26.49 -14.31
N GLU A 79 6.58 25.82 -14.24
CA GLU A 79 5.42 26.19 -13.43
C GLU A 79 5.51 25.65 -11.98
N GLY A 80 6.60 24.96 -11.63
CA GLY A 80 6.86 24.44 -10.29
C GLY A 80 6.10 23.15 -9.93
N ARG A 81 5.44 22.52 -10.90
CA ARG A 81 4.77 21.22 -10.75
C ARG A 81 5.80 20.10 -10.79
N TRP A 82 5.55 19.03 -10.04
CA TRP A 82 6.42 17.87 -10.01
C TRP A 82 6.17 16.97 -11.23
N LEU A 83 7.22 16.37 -11.77
CA LEU A 83 7.17 15.39 -12.85
C LEU A 83 8.30 14.36 -12.70
N LEU A 84 8.23 13.28 -13.50
CA LEU A 84 9.33 12.33 -13.64
C LEU A 84 10.35 12.84 -14.66
N THR A 85 11.64 12.58 -14.42
CA THR A 85 12.70 12.94 -15.37
C THR A 85 12.63 12.08 -16.65
N GLU A 86 13.09 12.65 -17.77
CA GLU A 86 12.94 12.08 -19.12
C GLU A 86 13.50 10.66 -19.25
N THR A 87 14.53 10.29 -18.48
CA THR A 87 15.12 8.95 -18.50
C THR A 87 14.15 7.85 -18.03
N LEU A 88 13.19 8.16 -17.16
CA LEU A 88 12.13 7.24 -16.72
C LEU A 88 10.88 7.32 -17.60
N ALA A 89 10.53 8.52 -18.07
CA ALA A 89 9.41 8.72 -19.01
C ALA A 89 9.66 8.04 -20.37
N CYS A 90 10.90 8.10 -20.87
CA CYS A 90 11.30 7.53 -22.15
C CYS A 90 11.52 6.01 -22.09
N ARG A 91 11.99 5.46 -20.95
CA ARG A 91 12.01 3.99 -20.72
C ARG A 91 10.60 3.38 -20.64
N ALA A 92 9.59 4.16 -20.25
CA ALA A 92 8.19 3.75 -20.30
C ALA A 92 7.60 3.84 -21.73
N ALA A 93 8.20 4.64 -22.63
CA ALA A 93 7.72 4.84 -23.99
C ALA A 93 8.45 3.96 -25.04
N ASN A 94 9.75 3.72 -24.90
CA ASN A 94 10.57 3.05 -25.92
C ASN A 94 10.49 1.52 -25.92
N SER A 95 9.91 0.89 -24.90
CA SER A 95 9.66 -0.57 -24.90
C SER A 95 8.48 -0.98 -25.79
N ALA A 96 7.79 -0.01 -26.42
CA ALA A 96 6.65 -0.25 -27.30
C ALA A 96 7.00 -0.48 -28.79
N MET A 97 8.28 -0.45 -29.19
CA MET A 97 8.67 -0.50 -30.61
C MET A 97 9.80 -1.50 -30.96
N SER A 98 9.96 -2.61 -30.25
CA SER A 98 10.84 -3.69 -30.71
C SER A 98 10.25 -5.07 -30.40
N SER A 99 9.44 -5.57 -31.32
CA SER A 99 9.02 -6.97 -31.39
C SER A 99 9.88 -7.71 -32.43
N ALA A 100 10.78 -8.58 -31.97
CA ALA A 100 11.19 -9.81 -32.65
C ALA A 100 12.29 -10.50 -31.84
N GLY A 101 12.02 -11.73 -31.38
CA GLY A 101 13.04 -12.57 -30.74
C GLY A 101 12.45 -13.42 -29.62
N TYR A 102 11.84 -14.55 -30.00
CA TYR A 102 11.55 -15.66 -29.09
C TYR A 102 12.88 -16.16 -28.52
N ASP A 103 13.00 -16.26 -27.20
CA ASP A 103 13.69 -17.40 -26.59
C ASP A 103 13.22 -17.62 -25.15
N SER A 104 12.95 -18.88 -24.87
CA SER A 104 12.30 -19.45 -23.70
C SER A 104 13.13 -19.37 -22.41
N ALA A 105 12.49 -19.06 -21.29
CA ALA A 105 13.01 -19.31 -19.93
C ALA A 105 11.85 -19.66 -18.96
N PRO A 106 12.11 -20.45 -17.89
CA PRO A 106 11.18 -21.48 -17.42
C PRO A 106 10.10 -20.98 -16.45
N ALA A 107 9.02 -21.76 -16.37
CA ALA A 107 7.85 -21.56 -15.53
C ALA A 107 8.20 -21.46 -14.04
N ALA A 108 7.87 -20.33 -13.42
CA ALA A 108 7.74 -20.25 -11.97
C ALA A 108 6.42 -20.94 -11.59
N ALA A 109 6.52 -22.04 -10.85
CA ALA A 109 5.39 -22.82 -10.37
C ALA A 109 4.46 -21.96 -9.51
N SER A 110 3.37 -21.52 -10.12
CA SER A 110 2.15 -21.11 -9.45
C SER A 110 1.54 -22.36 -8.80
N LEU A 111 1.49 -22.41 -7.48
CA LEU A 111 0.61 -23.32 -6.75
C LEU A 111 -0.83 -22.87 -7.03
N ALA A 112 -1.37 -23.34 -8.16
CA ALA A 112 -2.73 -23.09 -8.58
C ALA A 112 -3.69 -23.80 -7.60
N TYR A 113 -4.35 -23.02 -6.74
CA TYR A 113 -5.59 -23.46 -6.13
C TYR A 113 -6.70 -23.28 -7.17
N SER A 114 -7.16 -24.39 -7.73
CA SER A 114 -8.26 -24.43 -8.69
C SER A 114 -9.58 -24.12 -7.98
N TYR A 115 -10.29 -23.09 -8.41
CA TYR A 115 -11.68 -22.87 -8.03
C TYR A 115 -12.62 -23.24 -9.19
N PRO A 116 -13.71 -23.96 -8.92
CA PRO A 116 -14.74 -24.23 -9.92
C PRO A 116 -15.43 -22.92 -10.34
N ALA A 117 -15.79 -22.84 -11.61
CA ALA A 117 -16.58 -21.72 -12.15
C ALA A 117 -17.88 -21.53 -11.35
N PRO A 118 -18.29 -20.29 -11.05
CA PRO A 118 -19.59 -20.06 -10.41
C PRO A 118 -20.72 -20.49 -11.37
N PRO A 119 -21.75 -21.20 -10.87
CA PRO A 119 -22.90 -21.56 -11.68
C PRO A 119 -23.71 -20.30 -12.06
N ASP A 120 -24.21 -20.34 -13.28
CA ASP A 120 -25.02 -19.37 -14.03
C ASP A 120 -25.54 -18.10 -13.34
N LEU A 121 -25.19 -16.98 -13.97
CA LEU A 121 -25.60 -15.61 -13.67
C LEU A 121 -27.12 -15.42 -13.84
N ILE A 122 -27.86 -15.45 -12.73
CA ILE A 122 -29.09 -14.66 -12.59
C ILE A 122 -28.68 -13.32 -11.99
N ALA A 123 -28.81 -12.24 -12.76
CA ALA A 123 -28.61 -10.88 -12.27
C ALA A 123 -29.51 -10.63 -11.05
N PRO A 124 -28.97 -10.38 -9.84
CA PRO A 124 -29.81 -10.07 -8.70
C PRO A 124 -30.28 -8.62 -8.84
N ARG A 125 -31.60 -8.44 -8.80
CA ARG A 125 -32.22 -7.13 -8.56
C ARG A 125 -31.69 -6.62 -7.21
N TYR A 126 -30.83 -5.61 -7.26
CA TYR A 126 -30.25 -5.00 -6.07
C TYR A 126 -31.38 -4.46 -5.18
N ALA A 127 -31.66 -5.17 -4.08
CA ALA A 127 -32.51 -4.65 -3.02
C ALA A 127 -31.85 -3.37 -2.48
N SER A 128 -32.66 -2.33 -2.31
CA SER A 128 -32.23 -1.02 -1.84
C SER A 128 -31.56 -1.11 -0.46
N VAL A 129 -30.23 -1.17 -0.46
CA VAL A 129 -29.44 -1.06 0.78
C VAL A 129 -29.67 0.34 1.33
N ARG A 130 -30.32 0.41 2.50
CA ARG A 130 -30.64 1.68 3.15
C ARG A 130 -29.36 2.38 3.61
N VAL A 131 -29.37 3.67 3.30
CA VAL A 131 -28.32 4.65 3.47
C VAL A 131 -28.33 5.19 4.89
N THR A 132 -27.17 5.22 5.55
CA THR A 132 -26.91 6.17 6.63
C THR A 132 -25.57 6.86 6.39
N ARG A 133 -25.63 8.14 6.00
CA ARG A 133 -24.50 9.08 6.19
C ARG A 133 -24.53 9.51 7.64
N THR A 134 -23.57 9.07 8.44
CA THR A 134 -23.37 9.67 9.76
C THR A 134 -21.92 10.05 9.96
N ARG A 135 -21.61 11.30 9.56
CA ARG A 135 -20.76 12.15 10.39
C ARG A 135 -21.66 12.73 11.47
N GLY A 136 -21.91 11.95 12.51
CA GLY A 136 -22.64 12.37 13.70
C GLY A 136 -21.98 11.73 14.90
N ARG A 137 -21.63 12.53 15.91
CA ARG A 137 -21.24 12.03 17.24
C ARG A 137 -22.42 11.23 17.80
N PHE A 138 -22.35 9.91 17.74
CA PHE A 138 -23.27 9.05 18.48
C PHE A 138 -22.84 9.05 19.95
N ARG A 139 -23.57 9.80 20.79
CA ARG A 139 -23.42 9.73 22.26
C ARG A 139 -24.45 8.78 22.90
N SER A 140 -25.26 8.06 22.11
CA SER A 140 -26.40 7.27 22.62
C SER A 140 -26.42 5.79 22.22
N ASP A 141 -25.54 5.33 21.33
CA ASP A 141 -25.45 3.90 21.01
C ASP A 141 -24.58 3.20 22.06
N PRO A 142 -24.93 1.96 22.48
CA PRO A 142 -24.09 1.20 23.38
C PRO A 142 -22.68 1.05 22.79
N PRO A 143 -21.63 1.06 23.63
CA PRO A 143 -20.27 0.90 23.16
C PRO A 143 -20.13 -0.42 22.38
N GLU A 144 -19.66 -0.34 21.14
CA GLU A 144 -19.50 -1.52 20.29
C GLU A 144 -18.14 -2.15 20.59
N PRO A 145 -18.08 -3.39 21.09
CA PRO A 145 -16.81 -4.01 21.44
C PRO A 145 -15.95 -4.25 20.19
N ILE A 146 -14.68 -3.83 20.24
CA ILE A 146 -13.71 -4.11 19.17
C ILE A 146 -13.52 -5.62 19.00
N ALA A 147 -13.54 -6.37 20.11
CA ALA A 147 -13.39 -7.82 20.11
C ALA A 147 -14.48 -8.56 19.33
N GLU A 148 -15.67 -7.96 19.19
CA GLU A 148 -16.80 -8.50 18.43
C GLU A 148 -16.93 -7.87 17.04
N THR A 149 -16.12 -6.86 16.73
CA THR A 149 -16.12 -6.17 15.45
C THR A 149 -15.44 -7.04 14.39
N SER A 150 -16.07 -7.16 13.23
CA SER A 150 -15.46 -7.79 12.06
C SER A 150 -14.80 -6.75 11.15
N PHE A 151 -13.61 -7.08 10.68
CA PHE A 151 -12.78 -6.22 9.84
C PHE A 151 -12.54 -6.91 8.50
N VAL A 152 -12.47 -6.10 7.44
CA VAL A 152 -12.01 -6.54 6.14
C VAL A 152 -10.80 -5.71 5.74
N VAL A 153 -9.64 -6.35 5.75
CA VAL A 153 -8.36 -5.74 5.40
C VAL A 153 -8.18 -5.87 3.91
N VAL A 154 -8.06 -4.75 3.22
CA VAL A 154 -8.00 -4.66 1.77
C VAL A 154 -6.67 -4.10 1.34
N ASP A 155 -6.13 -4.66 0.26
CA ASP A 155 -5.04 -4.08 -0.51
C ASP A 155 -5.35 -4.21 -1.99
N VAL A 156 -4.91 -3.25 -2.80
CA VAL A 156 -5.14 -3.23 -4.24
C VAL A 156 -3.89 -2.80 -4.99
N GLU A 157 -3.60 -3.49 -6.08
CA GLU A 157 -2.67 -3.01 -7.10
C GLU A 157 -3.44 -2.37 -8.24
N THR A 158 -2.87 -1.34 -8.85
CA THR A 158 -3.61 -0.46 -9.77
C THR A 158 -2.77 -0.04 -10.96
N THR A 159 -3.43 0.35 -12.06
CA THR A 159 -2.76 0.88 -13.27
C THR A 159 -2.16 2.28 -13.10
N GLY A 160 -2.28 2.88 -11.91
CA GLY A 160 -1.99 4.30 -11.68
C GLY A 160 -2.57 4.81 -10.35
N GLY A 161 -2.43 6.10 -10.06
CA GLY A 161 -2.90 6.71 -8.80
C GLY A 161 -4.30 7.34 -8.85
N ARG A 162 -4.92 7.49 -10.03
CA ARG A 162 -6.09 8.37 -10.20
C ARG A 162 -7.34 7.58 -10.61
N PRO A 163 -8.13 7.02 -9.66
CA PRO A 163 -9.31 6.23 -10.02
C PRO A 163 -10.37 7.05 -10.76
N ARG A 164 -10.51 8.35 -10.42
CA ARG A 164 -11.38 9.28 -11.15
C ARG A 164 -10.80 9.74 -12.49
N GLY A 165 -9.49 9.61 -12.68
CA GLY A 165 -8.79 9.89 -13.94
C GLY A 165 -8.74 8.67 -14.87
N GLY A 166 -9.44 7.59 -14.52
CA GLY A 166 -9.54 6.37 -15.34
C GLY A 166 -8.66 5.23 -14.89
N ASP A 167 -7.77 5.38 -13.90
CA ASP A 167 -6.95 4.28 -13.39
C ASP A 167 -7.81 3.19 -12.74
N ARG A 168 -7.40 1.94 -12.93
CA ARG A 168 -8.18 0.73 -12.65
C ARG A 168 -7.42 -0.18 -11.70
N ILE A 169 -8.16 -1.05 -11.01
CA ILE A 169 -7.57 -2.13 -10.20
C ILE A 169 -7.05 -3.24 -11.13
N THR A 170 -5.85 -3.76 -10.84
CA THR A 170 -5.21 -4.89 -11.52
C THR A 170 -5.07 -6.12 -10.63
N GLU A 171 -5.12 -5.93 -9.31
CA GLU A 171 -5.18 -7.00 -8.32
C GLU A 171 -5.99 -6.52 -7.13
N PHE A 172 -6.82 -7.39 -6.57
CA PHE A 172 -7.63 -7.11 -5.39
C PHE A 172 -7.40 -8.22 -4.36
N ALA A 173 -7.09 -7.83 -3.13
CA ALA A 173 -7.05 -8.74 -1.99
C ALA A 173 -7.91 -8.23 -0.84
N ALA A 174 -8.58 -9.15 -0.16
CA ALA A 174 -9.36 -8.91 1.05
C ALA A 174 -9.10 -10.04 2.06
N VAL A 175 -8.83 -9.66 3.30
CA VAL A 175 -8.63 -10.57 4.43
C VAL A 175 -9.66 -10.24 5.50
N VAL A 176 -10.55 -11.17 5.79
CA VAL A 176 -11.56 -11.01 6.85
C VAL A 176 -10.94 -11.41 8.19
N VAL A 177 -11.03 -10.50 9.16
CA VAL A 177 -10.56 -10.69 10.53
C VAL A 177 -11.75 -10.59 11.48
N GLU A 178 -12.02 -11.66 12.22
CA GLU A 178 -13.09 -11.73 13.21
C GLU A 178 -12.52 -12.24 14.52
N ARG A 179 -12.82 -11.56 15.63
CA ARG A 179 -12.37 -11.94 16.98
C ARG A 179 -10.85 -12.15 17.07
N GLY A 180 -10.09 -11.28 16.41
CA GLY A 180 -8.62 -11.36 16.39
C GLY A 180 -8.03 -12.45 15.50
N GLU A 181 -8.85 -13.20 14.75
CA GLU A 181 -8.40 -14.30 13.90
C GLU A 181 -8.73 -14.03 12.43
N ILE A 182 -7.84 -14.47 11.54
CA ILE A 182 -8.07 -14.43 10.09
C ILE A 182 -9.04 -15.56 9.74
N ARG A 183 -10.19 -15.21 9.13
CA ARG A 183 -11.25 -16.16 8.77
C ARG A 183 -11.30 -16.48 7.29
N GLU A 184 -11.08 -15.47 6.46
CA GLU A 184 -11.19 -15.61 5.01
C GLU A 184 -10.08 -14.79 4.34
N VAL A 185 -9.51 -15.35 3.28
CA VAL A 185 -8.62 -14.63 2.36
C VAL A 185 -9.20 -14.78 0.96
N PHE A 186 -9.44 -13.65 0.31
CA PHE A 186 -9.86 -13.58 -1.08
C PHE A 186 -8.86 -12.72 -1.85
N GLU A 187 -8.24 -13.28 -2.88
CA GLU A 187 -7.28 -12.61 -3.74
C GLU A 187 -7.59 -12.94 -5.21
N THR A 188 -7.51 -11.95 -6.08
CA THR A 188 -7.68 -12.13 -7.52
C THR A 188 -6.91 -11.09 -8.30
N LEU A 189 -6.28 -11.50 -9.39
CA LEU A 189 -5.97 -10.58 -10.48
C LEU A 189 -7.28 -10.03 -11.08
N VAL A 190 -7.21 -8.82 -11.62
CA VAL A 190 -8.36 -8.14 -12.21
C VAL A 190 -7.97 -7.61 -13.58
N ASN A 191 -8.74 -7.93 -14.61
CA ASN A 191 -8.57 -7.31 -15.92
C ASN A 191 -9.03 -5.84 -15.85
N PRO A 192 -8.12 -4.86 -15.99
CA PRO A 192 -8.47 -3.45 -15.88
C PRO A 192 -9.19 -2.92 -17.13
N LEU A 193 -9.29 -3.71 -18.21
CA LEU A 193 -9.78 -3.31 -19.54
C LEU A 193 -9.05 -2.06 -20.07
N ARG A 194 -7.76 -1.94 -19.75
CA ARG A 194 -6.88 -0.88 -20.26
C ARG A 194 -5.41 -1.29 -20.17
N PRO A 195 -4.51 -0.64 -20.92
CA PRO A 195 -3.08 -0.86 -20.79
C PRO A 195 -2.56 -0.53 -19.39
N ILE A 196 -1.66 -1.38 -18.88
CA ILE A 196 -0.87 -1.11 -17.68
C ILE A 196 0.42 -0.41 -18.11
N PRO A 197 0.73 0.81 -17.62
CA PRO A 197 1.96 1.49 -18.01
C PRO A 197 3.20 0.69 -17.54
N PRO A 198 4.29 0.60 -18.34
CA PRO A 198 5.44 -0.27 -18.02
C PRO A 198 6.08 -0.01 -16.64
N PHE A 199 6.13 1.26 -16.22
CA PHE A 199 6.60 1.62 -14.89
C PHE A 199 5.79 0.96 -13.76
N VAL A 200 4.46 0.87 -13.93
CA VAL A 200 3.56 0.22 -12.98
C VAL A 200 3.83 -1.27 -12.95
N SER A 201 3.90 -1.92 -14.12
CA SER A 201 4.24 -3.34 -14.19
C SER A 201 5.60 -3.65 -13.57
N HIS A 202 6.59 -2.75 -13.67
CA HIS A 202 7.87 -2.92 -12.97
C HIS A 202 7.76 -2.80 -11.45
N LEU A 203 6.87 -1.93 -10.96
CA LEU A 203 6.65 -1.68 -9.53
C LEU A 203 5.87 -2.84 -8.89
N THR A 204 4.74 -3.22 -9.47
CA THR A 204 3.78 -4.20 -8.92
C THR A 204 4.06 -5.62 -9.39
N LYS A 205 4.95 -5.79 -10.38
CA LYS A 205 5.22 -7.08 -11.06
C LYS A 205 4.02 -7.68 -11.78
N ILE A 206 2.95 -6.90 -12.00
CA ILE A 206 1.77 -7.32 -12.75
C ILE A 206 1.86 -6.84 -14.20
N SER A 207 1.89 -7.77 -15.14
CA SER A 207 1.90 -7.48 -16.58
C SER A 207 0.49 -7.53 -17.18
N SER A 208 0.31 -6.91 -18.35
CA SER A 208 -0.93 -7.01 -19.12
C SER A 208 -1.28 -8.47 -19.47
N ASP A 209 -0.28 -9.32 -19.70
CA ASP A 209 -0.48 -10.74 -19.98
C ASP A 209 -1.04 -11.52 -18.79
N MET A 210 -0.67 -11.16 -17.57
CA MET A 210 -1.20 -11.80 -16.37
C MET A 210 -2.69 -11.51 -16.16
N VAL A 211 -3.13 -10.31 -16.55
CA VAL A 211 -4.50 -9.84 -16.27
C VAL A 211 -5.45 -9.99 -17.46
N LYS A 212 -4.97 -10.34 -18.66
CA LYS A 212 -5.82 -10.36 -19.88
C LYS A 212 -7.00 -11.34 -19.77
N ASP A 213 -6.76 -12.50 -19.15
CA ASP A 213 -7.75 -13.56 -18.95
C ASP A 213 -8.34 -13.56 -17.53
N ALA A 214 -7.91 -12.62 -16.68
CA ALA A 214 -8.44 -12.45 -15.33
C ALA A 214 -9.87 -11.88 -15.36
N PRO A 215 -10.69 -12.10 -14.32
CA PRO A 215 -12.02 -11.51 -14.27
C PRO A 215 -11.95 -9.98 -14.27
N THR A 216 -12.91 -9.34 -14.93
CA THR A 216 -13.06 -7.88 -14.81
C THR A 216 -13.66 -7.52 -13.45
N PHE A 217 -13.54 -6.25 -13.03
CA PHE A 217 -14.03 -5.86 -11.71
C PHE A 217 -15.53 -6.10 -11.53
N ASP A 218 -16.33 -5.88 -12.58
CA ASP A 218 -17.76 -6.13 -12.62
C ASP A 218 -18.13 -7.59 -12.33
N MET A 219 -17.31 -8.55 -12.77
CA MET A 219 -17.50 -9.98 -12.46
C MET A 219 -17.29 -10.28 -10.97
N ILE A 220 -16.41 -9.55 -10.28
CA ILE A 220 -16.12 -9.74 -8.85
C ILE A 220 -16.88 -8.79 -7.92
N ALA A 221 -17.55 -7.76 -8.46
CA ALA A 221 -18.13 -6.67 -7.69
C ALA A 221 -19.13 -7.14 -6.63
N ALA A 222 -19.96 -8.14 -6.94
CA ALA A 222 -20.93 -8.71 -6.00
C ALA A 222 -20.23 -9.35 -4.79
N ARG A 223 -19.14 -10.10 -5.02
CA ARG A 223 -18.32 -10.69 -3.95
C ARG A 223 -17.64 -9.62 -3.13
N VAL A 224 -17.08 -8.59 -3.78
CA VAL A 224 -16.44 -7.45 -3.08
C VAL A 224 -17.46 -6.76 -2.16
N VAL A 225 -18.63 -6.36 -2.68
CA VAL A 225 -19.67 -5.70 -1.88
C VAL A 225 -20.13 -6.57 -0.73
N LYS A 226 -20.37 -7.87 -0.96
CA LYS A 226 -20.74 -8.81 0.10
C LYS A 226 -19.69 -8.87 1.21
N THR A 227 -18.41 -8.92 0.83
CA THR A 227 -17.28 -8.98 1.78
C THR A 227 -17.10 -7.66 2.54
N MET A 228 -17.43 -6.52 1.94
CA MET A 228 -17.38 -5.21 2.62
C MET A 228 -18.58 -4.97 3.54
N SER A 229 -19.73 -5.56 3.26
CA SER A 229 -20.97 -5.25 3.97
C SER A 229 -20.92 -5.77 5.40
N GLY A 230 -21.22 -4.90 6.38
CA GLY A 230 -21.14 -5.21 7.81
C GLY A 230 -19.73 -5.21 8.41
N ASN A 231 -18.69 -5.17 7.58
CA ASN A 231 -17.30 -5.16 8.03
C ASN A 231 -16.71 -3.74 8.07
N VAL A 232 -15.81 -3.49 9.02
CA VAL A 232 -14.98 -2.28 9.00
C VAL A 232 -13.91 -2.43 7.92
N PHE A 233 -13.91 -1.54 6.93
CA PHE A 233 -12.87 -1.52 5.90
C PHE A 233 -11.54 -1.09 6.52
N VAL A 234 -10.49 -1.89 6.36
CA VAL A 234 -9.16 -1.60 6.87
C VAL A 234 -8.16 -1.64 5.73
N ALA A 235 -7.17 -0.75 5.74
CA ALA A 235 -6.06 -0.81 4.81
C ALA A 235 -4.85 -0.01 5.32
N HIS A 236 -3.68 -0.32 4.79
CA HIS A 236 -2.44 0.40 5.10
C HIS A 236 -2.32 1.65 4.23
N ASN A 237 -2.90 2.76 4.71
CA ASN A 237 -3.24 3.99 3.96
C ASN A 237 -4.65 3.97 3.32
N ALA A 238 -5.63 3.59 4.14
CA ALA A 238 -6.97 3.19 3.70
C ALA A 238 -7.75 4.10 2.75
N ALA A 239 -7.47 5.39 2.66
CA ALA A 239 -8.21 6.20 1.69
C ALA A 239 -7.83 5.92 0.24
N PHE A 240 -6.63 5.42 -0.02
CA PHE A 240 -6.21 5.05 -1.38
C PHE A 240 -7.04 3.88 -1.88
N ASP A 241 -6.97 2.77 -1.15
CA ASP A 241 -7.66 1.52 -1.43
C ASP A 241 -9.17 1.75 -1.48
N TRP A 242 -9.70 2.46 -0.47
CA TRP A 242 -11.11 2.85 -0.44
C TRP A 242 -11.53 3.62 -1.69
N ARG A 243 -10.72 4.57 -2.19
CA ARG A 243 -11.07 5.36 -3.38
C ARG A 243 -11.10 4.48 -4.63
N PHE A 244 -10.20 3.52 -4.78
CA PHE A 244 -10.22 2.58 -5.89
C PHE A 244 -11.42 1.66 -5.81
N VAL A 245 -11.58 0.95 -4.69
CA VAL A 245 -12.67 -0.01 -4.49
C VAL A 245 -14.04 0.67 -4.60
N SER A 246 -14.24 1.82 -3.96
CA SER A 246 -15.52 2.54 -4.05
C SER A 246 -15.81 3.07 -5.46
N THR A 247 -14.78 3.42 -6.24
CA THR A 247 -14.95 3.86 -7.65
C THR A 247 -15.31 2.68 -8.54
N GLU A 248 -14.64 1.54 -8.38
CA GLU A 248 -14.95 0.34 -9.16
C GLU A 248 -16.31 -0.26 -8.80
N VAL A 249 -16.67 -0.30 -7.50
CA VAL A 249 -18.02 -0.70 -7.05
C VAL A 249 -19.09 0.22 -7.66
N ARG A 250 -18.86 1.54 -7.64
CA ARG A 250 -19.77 2.49 -8.27
C ARG A 250 -19.91 2.26 -9.77
N ARG A 251 -18.79 2.00 -10.46
CA ARG A 251 -18.76 1.75 -11.90
C ARG A 251 -19.52 0.47 -12.26
N ALA A 252 -19.31 -0.60 -11.51
CA ALA A 252 -19.91 -1.91 -11.78
C ALA A 252 -21.40 -1.99 -11.42
N SER A 253 -21.82 -1.37 -10.32
CA SER A 253 -23.17 -1.56 -9.75
C SER A 253 -24.04 -0.31 -9.70
N GLY A 254 -23.49 0.86 -10.05
CA GLY A 254 -24.15 2.15 -9.81
C GLY A 254 -24.26 2.54 -8.33
N THR A 255 -23.82 1.69 -7.38
CA THR A 255 -24.06 1.86 -5.94
C THR A 255 -22.88 2.51 -5.21
N ALA A 256 -23.19 3.23 -4.12
CA ALA A 256 -22.19 3.86 -3.28
C ALA A 256 -21.64 2.84 -2.30
N LEU A 257 -20.32 2.64 -2.28
CA LEU A 257 -19.73 1.96 -1.14
C LEU A 257 -19.76 2.91 0.07
N SER A 258 -20.30 2.42 1.18
CA SER A 258 -20.35 3.12 2.47
C SER A 258 -19.99 2.15 3.59
N GLY A 259 -19.41 2.67 4.66
CA GLY A 259 -19.02 1.85 5.80
C GLY A 259 -18.00 2.57 6.66
N ARG A 260 -17.74 1.98 7.83
CA ARG A 260 -16.63 2.38 8.71
C ARG A 260 -15.30 2.04 8.05
N ARG A 261 -14.30 2.86 8.36
CA ARG A 261 -12.96 2.75 7.78
C ARG A 261 -11.92 2.95 8.87
N LEU A 262 -10.89 2.13 8.83
CA LEU A 262 -9.74 2.21 9.74
C LEU A 262 -8.44 2.20 8.93
N CYS A 263 -7.50 3.05 9.31
CA CYS A 263 -6.20 3.15 8.66
C CYS A 263 -5.10 2.70 9.62
N THR A 264 -4.40 1.61 9.30
CA THR A 264 -3.36 1.06 10.20
C THR A 264 -2.18 2.01 10.37
N VAL A 265 -1.90 2.89 9.40
CA VAL A 265 -0.91 3.98 9.54
C VAL A 265 -1.32 4.98 10.62
N GLN A 266 -2.61 5.32 10.70
CA GLN A 266 -3.11 6.25 11.72
C GLN A 266 -3.09 5.59 13.09
N LEU A 267 -3.49 4.32 13.16
CA LEU A 267 -3.48 3.54 14.39
C LEU A 267 -2.04 3.37 14.94
N ALA A 268 -1.10 2.96 14.10
CA ALA A 268 0.32 2.88 14.43
C ALA A 268 0.93 4.25 14.80
N ARG A 269 0.33 5.38 14.38
CA ARG A 269 0.76 6.71 14.82
C ARG A 269 0.44 6.99 16.28
N GLN A 270 -0.71 6.56 16.74
CA GLN A 270 -1.11 6.75 18.13
C GLN A 270 -0.48 5.68 19.04
N LEU A 271 -0.42 4.44 18.56
CA LEU A 271 0.02 3.31 19.38
C LEU A 271 1.53 3.12 19.39
N LEU A 272 2.22 3.42 18.29
CA LEU A 272 3.67 3.18 18.16
C LEU A 272 4.42 4.51 17.97
N PRO A 273 4.44 5.43 18.97
CA PRO A 273 5.15 6.70 18.87
C PRO A 273 6.67 6.55 18.71
N GLN A 274 7.23 5.42 19.16
CA GLN A 274 8.64 5.05 19.04
C GLN A 274 9.07 4.78 17.59
N LEU A 275 8.14 4.35 16.72
CA LEU A 275 8.47 4.09 15.33
C LEU A 275 8.64 5.40 14.55
N ALA A 276 9.84 5.57 13.97
CA ALA A 276 10.17 6.72 13.14
C ALA A 276 9.36 6.73 11.83
N ARG A 277 9.12 5.54 11.26
CA ARG A 277 8.36 5.33 10.02
C ARG A 277 7.24 4.34 10.27
N ARG A 278 6.17 4.45 9.48
CA ARG A 278 4.94 3.66 9.59
C ARG A 278 4.53 3.11 8.22
N SER A 279 5.52 2.74 7.40
CA SER A 279 5.22 1.89 6.24
C SER A 279 4.90 0.48 6.74
N LEU A 280 4.27 -0.33 5.88
CA LEU A 280 3.89 -1.69 6.22
C LEU A 280 5.09 -2.47 6.72
N ASP A 281 6.21 -2.41 5.99
CA ASP A 281 7.48 -3.05 6.39
C ASP A 281 7.94 -2.68 7.80
N HIS A 282 7.86 -1.41 8.19
CA HIS A 282 8.34 -0.98 9.51
C HIS A 282 7.43 -1.46 10.64
N VAL A 283 6.11 -1.46 10.40
CA VAL A 283 5.14 -1.95 11.39
C VAL A 283 5.21 -3.48 11.48
N ALA A 284 5.29 -4.17 10.34
CA ALA A 284 5.43 -5.61 10.28
C ALA A 284 6.72 -6.08 10.97
N ASN A 285 7.86 -5.46 10.65
CA ASN A 285 9.14 -5.78 11.28
C ASN A 285 9.13 -5.52 12.80
N TYR A 286 8.48 -4.44 13.25
CA TYR A 286 8.33 -4.17 14.69
C TYR A 286 7.63 -5.31 15.45
N TYR A 287 6.64 -5.95 14.81
CA TYR A 287 5.90 -7.08 15.38
C TYR A 287 6.47 -8.46 15.00
N GLY A 288 7.62 -8.52 14.31
CA GLY A 288 8.21 -9.78 13.85
C GLY A 288 7.34 -10.51 12.80
N ILE A 289 6.55 -9.76 12.01
CA ILE A 289 5.69 -10.32 10.96
C ILE A 289 6.46 -10.36 9.65
N GLU A 290 6.64 -11.56 9.10
CA GLU A 290 7.22 -11.75 7.78
C GLU A 290 6.17 -11.56 6.67
N ASN A 291 6.57 -10.89 5.58
CA ASN A 291 5.80 -10.78 4.34
C ASN A 291 6.61 -11.38 3.19
N THR A 292 6.34 -12.64 2.88
CA THR A 292 7.06 -13.41 1.85
C THR A 292 6.58 -13.10 0.42
N ALA A 293 5.40 -12.49 0.27
CA ALA A 293 4.79 -12.11 -1.01
C ALA A 293 4.66 -10.59 -1.13
N ARG A 294 5.74 -9.87 -0.82
CA ARG A 294 5.79 -8.40 -0.84
C ARG A 294 5.43 -7.84 -2.22
N HIS A 295 4.70 -6.74 -2.24
CA HIS A 295 4.24 -6.07 -3.48
C HIS A 295 3.25 -6.90 -4.32
N ARG A 296 2.59 -7.85 -3.66
CA ARG A 296 1.38 -8.48 -4.14
C ARG A 296 0.28 -8.13 -3.17
N ALA A 297 -0.91 -7.84 -3.68
CA ALA A 297 -2.02 -7.40 -2.85
C ALA A 297 -2.34 -8.43 -1.76
N GLY A 298 -2.27 -9.73 -2.06
CA GLY A 298 -2.50 -10.79 -1.06
C GLY A 298 -1.50 -10.76 0.09
N GLY A 299 -0.20 -10.67 -0.22
CA GLY A 299 0.87 -10.61 0.78
C GLY A 299 0.77 -9.37 1.67
N ASP A 300 0.55 -8.22 1.06
CA ASP A 300 0.45 -6.94 1.76
C ASP A 300 -0.84 -6.85 2.59
N ALA A 301 -1.98 -7.36 2.11
CA ALA A 301 -3.22 -7.45 2.88
C ALA A 301 -3.08 -8.40 4.09
N LEU A 302 -2.44 -9.56 3.91
CA LEU A 302 -2.21 -10.52 4.99
C LEU A 302 -1.27 -9.97 6.06
N ALA A 303 -0.17 -9.34 5.65
CA ALA A 303 0.74 -8.66 6.57
C ALA A 303 0.02 -7.51 7.31
N THR A 304 -0.82 -6.75 6.60
CA THR A 304 -1.64 -5.69 7.20
C THR A 304 -2.65 -6.24 8.20
N ALA A 305 -3.26 -7.39 7.94
CA ALA A 305 -4.20 -8.03 8.85
C ALA A 305 -3.53 -8.50 10.14
N ARG A 306 -2.35 -9.11 10.03
CA ARG A 306 -1.54 -9.48 11.20
C ARG A 306 -1.11 -8.25 11.99
N CYS A 307 -0.70 -7.17 11.32
CA CYS A 307 -0.39 -5.90 11.97
C CYS A 307 -1.62 -5.29 12.66
N LEU A 308 -2.80 -5.37 12.03
CA LEU A 308 -4.05 -4.89 12.61
C LEU A 308 -4.33 -5.60 13.92
N ILE A 309 -4.27 -6.93 13.96
CA ILE A 309 -4.52 -7.72 15.17
C ILE A 309 -3.61 -7.24 16.30
N ARG A 310 -2.30 -7.13 16.05
CA ARG A 310 -1.33 -6.63 17.04
C ARG A 310 -1.58 -5.19 17.49
N LEU A 311 -2.02 -4.33 16.58
CA LEU A 311 -2.37 -2.96 16.91
C LEU A 311 -3.67 -2.90 17.74
N LEU A 312 -4.62 -3.79 17.52
CA LEU A 312 -5.84 -3.87 18.34
C LEU A 312 -5.52 -4.43 19.73
N ASP A 313 -4.63 -5.42 19.85
CA ASP A 313 -4.12 -5.91 21.15
C ASP A 313 -3.49 -4.76 21.96
N GLU A 314 -2.58 -4.00 21.33
CA GLU A 314 -1.92 -2.84 21.96
C GLU A 314 -2.92 -1.73 22.33
N ALA A 315 -4.00 -1.57 21.58
CA ALA A 315 -5.08 -0.64 21.93
C ALA A 315 -5.85 -1.14 23.15
N ALA A 316 -6.19 -2.43 23.20
CA ALA A 316 -6.88 -3.06 24.31
C ALA A 316 -6.06 -2.99 25.61
N ASP A 317 -4.75 -3.22 25.54
CA ASP A 317 -3.81 -3.07 26.68
C ASP A 317 -3.79 -1.64 27.26
N ARG A 318 -4.20 -0.64 26.46
CA ARG A 318 -4.32 0.76 26.87
C ARG A 318 -5.75 1.15 27.25
N GLY A 319 -6.64 0.18 27.38
CA GLY A 319 -8.05 0.37 27.74
C GLY A 319 -8.94 0.84 26.59
N CYS A 320 -8.49 0.79 25.34
CA CYS A 320 -9.36 0.99 24.17
C CYS A 320 -10.03 -0.32 23.79
N SER A 321 -11.20 -0.61 24.36
CA SER A 321 -11.95 -1.85 24.10
C SER A 321 -13.17 -1.66 23.18
N THR A 322 -13.56 -0.42 22.93
CA THR A 322 -14.78 -0.10 22.15
C THR A 322 -14.45 0.73 20.91
N TRP A 323 -15.34 0.68 19.91
CA TRP A 323 -15.19 1.50 18.71
C TRP A 323 -15.10 3.00 19.04
N GLN A 324 -15.85 3.45 20.05
CA GLN A 324 -15.84 4.83 20.53
C GLN A 324 -14.46 5.22 21.10
N ASP A 325 -13.81 4.32 21.84
CA ASP A 325 -12.46 4.55 22.34
C ASP A 325 -11.45 4.67 21.20
N LEU A 326 -11.59 3.81 20.18
CA LEU A 326 -10.76 3.86 18.98
C LEU A 326 -10.93 5.18 18.21
N ASP A 327 -12.17 5.65 18.05
CA ASP A 327 -12.47 6.95 17.43
C ASP A 327 -11.87 8.11 18.24
N LEU A 328 -11.92 8.06 19.58
CA LEU A 328 -11.29 9.04 20.45
C LEU A 328 -9.76 9.02 20.32
N LEU A 329 -9.16 7.83 20.31
CA LEU A 329 -7.71 7.64 20.12
C LEU A 329 -7.25 8.21 18.78
N LEU A 330 -7.98 7.94 17.70
CA LEU A 330 -7.66 8.42 16.36
C LEU A 330 -7.90 9.93 16.21
N GLY A 331 -8.84 10.50 16.95
CA GLY A 331 -9.11 11.94 17.02
C GLY A 331 -8.11 12.75 17.86
N ALA A 332 -7.39 12.10 18.78
CA ALA A 332 -6.42 12.75 19.64
C ALA A 332 -5.20 13.28 18.87
N ARG A 333 -4.70 14.47 19.23
CA ARG A 333 -3.45 14.99 18.65
C ARG A 333 -2.27 14.18 19.19
N THR A 334 -1.51 13.55 18.29
CA THR A 334 -0.28 12.83 18.68
C THR A 334 0.73 13.84 19.26
N PRO A 335 1.33 13.58 20.44
CA PRO A 335 2.33 14.46 21.03
C PRO A 335 3.50 14.69 20.05
N ARG A 336 3.85 15.96 19.80
CA ARG A 336 5.02 16.29 18.95
C ARG A 336 6.30 15.82 19.66
N ARG A 337 7.00 14.84 19.06
CA ARG A 337 8.33 14.45 19.50
C ARG A 337 9.27 15.65 19.36
N ARG A 338 9.79 16.19 20.48
CA ARG A 338 10.98 17.05 20.42
C ARG A 338 12.09 16.20 19.79
N ARG A 339 12.67 16.66 18.69
CA ARG A 339 13.84 16.01 18.06
C ARG A 339 14.96 15.93 19.12
N ARG A 340 15.09 14.79 19.78
CA ARG A 340 16.34 14.42 20.45
C ARG A 340 17.22 13.81 19.38
N TYR A 341 18.28 14.51 18.97
CA TYR A 341 19.42 13.87 18.34
C TYR A 341 19.87 12.77 19.31
N SER A 342 19.60 11.51 18.97
CA SER A 342 19.96 10.38 19.82
C SER A 342 21.20 9.76 19.23
N ALA A 343 22.31 9.87 19.96
CA ALA A 343 23.38 8.90 19.91
C ALA A 343 22.80 7.49 20.00
N MET A 344 23.43 6.55 19.30
CA MET A 344 23.05 5.14 19.27
C MET A 344 22.90 4.58 20.69
N PRO A 345 21.81 3.86 21.02
CA PRO A 345 21.72 3.13 22.28
C PRO A 345 22.78 2.02 22.31
N ALA A 346 23.50 1.90 23.43
CA ALA A 346 24.48 0.84 23.65
C ALA A 346 23.78 -0.52 23.81
N PRO A 347 24.41 -1.63 23.40
CA PRO A 347 23.85 -2.97 23.58
C PRO A 347 23.70 -3.29 25.06
N VAL A 348 22.57 -3.92 25.42
CA VAL A 348 22.36 -4.48 26.76
C VAL A 348 23.25 -5.72 26.90
N THR A 349 24.33 -5.63 27.66
CA THR A 349 25.09 -6.80 28.12
C THR A 349 24.25 -7.50 29.19
N ARG A 350 23.75 -8.69 28.87
CA ARG A 350 23.23 -9.60 29.90
C ARG A 350 24.43 -10.12 30.68
N ASP A 351 24.49 -9.72 31.94
CA ASP A 351 25.40 -10.29 32.92
C ASP A 351 25.11 -11.80 33.03
N THR A 352 26.12 -12.62 32.77
CA THR A 352 26.10 -14.04 33.10
C THR A 352 27.08 -14.22 34.23
N THR A 353 26.51 -14.40 35.42
CA THR A 353 27.03 -15.10 36.59
C THR A 353 28.55 -15.31 36.68
N GLY A 354 29.14 -14.67 37.69
CA GLY A 354 30.34 -15.10 38.40
C GLY A 354 30.17 -14.79 39.89
#